data_AF-A0A8J7PAZ8-F1
#
_entry.id   AF-A0A8J7PAZ8-F1
#
_cell.length_a   1.000
_cell.length_b   1.000
_cell.length_c   1.000
_cell.angle_alpha   90.00
_cell.angle_beta   90.00
_cell.angle_gamma   90.00
#
_symmetry.space_group_name_H-M   'P 1'
#
loop_
_entity.id
_entity.type
_entity.pdbx_description
1 polymer ?
#
loop_
_entity_poly.entity_id
_entity_poly.type
_entity_poly.pdbx_seq_one_letter_code
_entity_poly.pdbx_strand_id
1 'polypeptide(L)'
;MSDIIASHDHMSEPGRLSDSSVDNASRLFDEVYAPSRVSAPSLEQNVAGGGNKSLASSSESEPVLEFSNIYPSDFGEVAKALLPKVDTDYDGAMSKGEIESAFASTDITGRDAIVLATINKHFSDLTLFSIQGLSEGAGLVTAADIEMAGDALSLAGQYVVDPEAYAKGLLQFELEVPDYRTKIVDSRIYDILSPSSKDFLSGTSYLKPAAVAIFDQLDQNTDGSISWDEVGQFQGVKGVYEKVQPSMLKSQLQENWDTIISASNDEWFIENNGITRADLEKSFEHIDGLLPRKLHDINASLLEHADRLSEASDVLFADESPIESIVPQGVNQEGLGDCYFLGPLASLAATEAGKKKILDMITVNEADSSGRTTYTITFPADPENPVTVEAPTATELARFGGGTEHGYWAPLLEKAFGAYMARKTEQHQGLPHLAVPFGATLEDVGAVLSPSDPLVSNPRTYSGGELAATIEQALAQGDFVAVSSYENATVNGQKVPSPYSVKQLGLATNHVYGVVDYDKQTGEVTLYNPWGDGEPTAEKYSDGVDDGLFKLPLPEVNARFDGMAISAD
;
A
#
# COMPACT_ATOMS: atom_id res chain seq x y z
N MET A 1 -35.00 49.49 -42.47
CA MET A 1 -35.14 48.51 -43.56
C MET A 1 -35.22 47.14 -42.91
N SER A 2 -36.44 46.61 -42.91
CA SER A 2 -36.83 45.19 -43.02
C SER A 2 -36.37 44.15 -41.97
N ASP A 3 -37.27 43.94 -41.00
CA ASP A 3 -38.12 42.74 -40.83
C ASP A 3 -37.68 41.48 -40.03
N ILE A 4 -38.30 41.34 -38.82
CA ILE A 4 -39.35 40.35 -38.40
C ILE A 4 -38.94 38.85 -38.32
N ILE A 5 -39.30 37.99 -37.34
CA ILE A 5 -39.94 37.98 -35.99
C ILE A 5 -40.00 36.49 -35.52
N ALA A 6 -39.91 36.25 -34.20
CA ALA A 6 -40.60 35.26 -33.32
C ALA A 6 -40.41 33.71 -33.35
N SER A 7 -40.04 33.19 -32.15
CA SER A 7 -40.85 32.42 -31.15
C SER A 7 -40.80 30.88 -31.00
N HIS A 8 -40.51 30.48 -29.73
CA HIS A 8 -41.22 29.57 -28.79
C HIS A 8 -41.22 28.03 -28.93
N ASP A 9 -40.62 27.40 -27.90
CA ASP A 9 -41.14 26.48 -26.85
C ASP A 9 -41.83 25.11 -27.09
N HIS A 10 -41.49 24.21 -26.14
CA HIS A 10 -42.26 23.15 -25.44
C HIS A 10 -42.22 21.65 -25.81
N MET A 11 -41.63 20.88 -24.87
CA MET A 11 -42.08 19.67 -24.14
C MET A 11 -43.10 18.69 -24.76
N SER A 12 -42.84 17.37 -24.66
CA SER A 12 -43.69 16.34 -23.97
C SER A 12 -43.24 14.87 -24.16
N GLU A 13 -43.12 14.11 -23.07
CA GLU A 13 -43.40 12.64 -22.97
C GLU A 13 -44.93 12.39 -23.09
N PRO A 14 -45.50 11.19 -23.40
CA PRO A 14 -45.22 9.87 -22.77
C PRO A 14 -45.48 8.59 -23.63
N GLY A 15 -45.18 7.40 -23.09
CA GLY A 15 -45.66 6.12 -23.66
C GLY A 15 -45.28 4.84 -22.87
N ARG A 16 -46.24 4.30 -22.12
CA ARG A 16 -46.23 3.01 -21.39
C ARG A 16 -46.86 1.91 -22.28
N LEU A 17 -46.44 0.63 -22.15
CA LEU A 17 -47.09 -0.68 -22.47
C LEU A 17 -45.94 -1.72 -22.69
N SER A 18 -45.91 -3.00 -22.30
CA SER A 18 -46.75 -3.91 -21.50
C SER A 18 -45.99 -5.24 -21.34
N ASP A 19 -46.30 -6.02 -20.29
CA ASP A 19 -45.87 -7.41 -20.02
C ASP A 19 -45.86 -8.36 -21.23
N SER A 20 -44.86 -9.26 -21.29
CA SER A 20 -45.01 -10.72 -21.41
C SER A 20 -43.72 -11.43 -21.83
N SER A 21 -43.18 -12.32 -20.99
CA SER A 21 -42.79 -13.70 -21.33
C SER A 21 -41.94 -14.34 -20.22
N VAL A 22 -42.65 -14.94 -19.28
CA VAL A 22 -42.18 -16.09 -18.50
C VAL A 22 -42.36 -17.34 -19.39
N ASP A 23 -41.54 -18.37 -19.14
CA ASP A 23 -41.56 -19.74 -19.70
C ASP A 23 -40.74 -19.99 -20.96
N ASN A 24 -39.52 -20.53 -20.77
CA ASN A 24 -39.08 -21.78 -21.41
C ASN A 24 -37.68 -22.20 -20.92
N ALA A 25 -37.63 -23.24 -20.09
CA ALA A 25 -36.73 -24.39 -20.26
C ALA A 25 -36.72 -25.26 -18.99
N SER A 26 -37.73 -26.13 -18.88
CA SER A 26 -37.67 -27.33 -18.06
C SER A 26 -37.87 -28.54 -18.98
N ARG A 27 -36.97 -29.52 -18.84
CA ARG A 27 -37.06 -30.93 -19.25
C ARG A 27 -36.73 -31.28 -20.70
N LEU A 28 -35.53 -31.83 -20.89
CA LEU A 28 -35.37 -33.11 -21.58
C LEU A 28 -34.62 -34.08 -20.66
N PHE A 29 -35.14 -35.30 -20.60
CA PHE A 29 -34.91 -36.39 -19.66
C PHE A 29 -33.69 -37.25 -20.02
N ASP A 30 -33.07 -37.78 -18.95
CA ASP A 30 -32.52 -39.14 -18.73
C ASP A 30 -32.23 -40.07 -19.91
N GLU A 31 -31.00 -40.57 -19.99
CA GLU A 31 -30.64 -41.95 -19.59
C GLU A 31 -29.17 -42.23 -19.98
N VAL A 32 -28.40 -42.84 -19.06
CA VAL A 32 -27.51 -44.01 -19.24
C VAL A 32 -26.45 -44.08 -18.11
N TYR A 33 -26.73 -45.00 -17.17
CA TYR A 33 -25.80 -45.82 -16.35
C TYR A 33 -25.19 -45.32 -15.02
N ALA A 34 -25.98 -45.55 -13.96
CA ALA A 34 -25.73 -46.31 -12.71
C ALA A 34 -24.33 -46.35 -12.02
N PRO A 35 -24.28 -46.12 -10.68
CA PRO A 35 -23.07 -46.20 -9.84
C PRO A 35 -22.90 -47.56 -9.13
N SER A 36 -21.65 -47.99 -8.94
CA SER A 36 -21.29 -49.14 -8.11
C SER A 36 -20.93 -48.74 -6.67
N ARG A 37 -21.70 -49.26 -5.72
CA ARG A 37 -21.51 -49.23 -4.26
C ARG A 37 -20.39 -50.19 -3.80
N VAL A 38 -19.58 -49.78 -2.83
CA VAL A 38 -19.00 -50.65 -1.78
C VAL A 38 -18.88 -49.80 -0.49
N SER A 39 -19.88 -49.84 0.40
CA SER A 39 -19.92 -50.62 1.67
C SER A 39 -18.89 -50.18 2.72
N ALA A 40 -19.36 -49.38 3.68
CA ALA A 40 -18.76 -49.21 5.00
C ALA A 40 -19.18 -50.37 5.94
N PRO A 41 -18.36 -50.74 6.92
CA PRO A 41 -18.83 -51.44 8.11
C PRO A 41 -18.96 -50.47 9.30
N SER A 42 -20.15 -50.50 9.88
CA SER A 42 -20.54 -49.98 11.19
C SER A 42 -20.02 -50.83 12.35
N LEU A 43 -19.74 -50.25 13.52
CA LEU A 43 -20.49 -50.45 14.77
C LEU A 43 -19.71 -50.04 16.04
N GLU A 44 -20.46 -49.33 16.89
CA GLU A 44 -20.58 -49.47 18.34
C GLU A 44 -19.63 -48.78 19.34
N GLN A 45 -20.32 -48.09 20.26
CA GLN A 45 -19.89 -47.47 21.49
C GLN A 45 -19.29 -48.48 22.47
N ASN A 46 -18.28 -48.06 23.23
CA ASN A 46 -18.13 -48.50 24.62
C ASN A 46 -17.47 -47.43 25.50
N VAL A 47 -17.97 -47.41 26.72
CA VAL A 47 -17.81 -46.42 27.79
C VAL A 47 -16.55 -46.71 28.63
N ALA A 48 -15.95 -45.63 29.16
CA ALA A 48 -15.09 -45.52 30.35
C ALA A 48 -13.69 -46.16 30.35
N GLY A 49 -12.70 -45.33 30.70
CA GLY A 49 -11.39 -45.77 31.20
C GLY A 49 -10.33 -44.67 31.14
N GLY A 50 -10.14 -43.95 32.25
CA GLY A 50 -9.05 -42.98 32.40
C GLY A 50 -7.67 -43.63 32.24
N GLY A 51 -6.72 -42.87 31.69
CA GLY A 51 -5.36 -43.34 31.49
C GLY A 51 -4.47 -42.24 30.94
N ASN A 52 -3.90 -41.46 31.85
CA ASN A 52 -2.80 -40.54 31.61
C ASN A 52 -1.67 -41.25 30.85
N LYS A 53 -1.32 -40.80 29.64
CA LYS A 53 -0.05 -41.14 28.98
C LYS A 53 0.50 -39.92 28.24
N SER A 54 1.38 -39.24 28.96
CA SER A 54 2.53 -38.52 28.42
C SER A 54 3.27 -39.39 27.39
N LEU A 55 3.46 -38.83 26.20
CA LEU A 55 4.48 -39.18 25.21
C LEU A 55 5.02 -37.83 24.74
N ALA A 56 5.99 -37.23 25.44
CA ALA A 56 7.42 -37.45 25.26
C ALA A 56 7.85 -37.19 23.80
N SER A 57 8.55 -36.07 23.66
CA SER A 57 9.22 -35.53 22.48
C SER A 57 9.81 -36.57 21.54
N SER A 58 9.42 -36.52 20.28
CA SER A 58 10.30 -36.81 19.16
C SER A 58 10.71 -35.49 18.54
N SER A 59 11.88 -35.02 18.97
CA SER A 59 12.67 -33.98 18.32
C SER A 59 13.10 -34.45 16.94
N GLU A 60 12.28 -34.16 15.94
CA GLU A 60 12.74 -33.85 14.60
C GLU A 60 12.01 -32.56 14.24
N SER A 61 12.63 -31.43 14.59
CA SER A 61 12.23 -30.14 14.04
C SER A 61 12.42 -30.25 12.53
N GLU A 62 11.32 -30.49 11.81
CA GLU A 62 11.27 -30.16 10.39
C GLU A 62 11.77 -28.73 10.23
N PRO A 63 12.60 -28.46 9.20
CA PRO A 63 13.27 -27.18 9.07
C PRO A 63 12.21 -26.07 9.02
N VAL A 64 12.38 -25.09 9.90
CA VAL A 64 11.68 -23.81 9.87
C VAL A 64 11.72 -23.32 8.42
N LEU A 65 10.54 -23.15 7.84
CA LEU A 65 10.22 -22.61 6.52
C LEU A 65 11.35 -21.73 5.94
N GLU A 66 11.98 -22.16 4.84
CA GLU A 66 12.98 -21.45 4.01
C GLU A 66 12.43 -20.17 3.31
N PHE A 67 11.43 -19.50 3.88
CA PHE A 67 10.54 -18.60 3.14
C PHE A 67 10.96 -17.11 3.08
N SER A 68 11.96 -16.66 3.84
CA SER A 68 12.23 -15.22 4.03
C SER A 68 13.49 -14.65 3.38
N ASN A 69 14.43 -15.47 2.87
CA ASN A 69 15.64 -14.92 2.26
C ASN A 69 15.37 -14.53 0.80
N ILE A 70 14.85 -13.32 0.57
CA ILE A 70 14.95 -12.64 -0.71
C ILE A 70 16.11 -11.65 -0.64
N TYR A 71 17.01 -11.71 -1.60
CA TYR A 71 18.08 -10.74 -1.74
C TYR A 71 17.73 -9.71 -2.81
N PRO A 72 18.32 -8.50 -2.73
CA PRO A 72 18.16 -7.50 -3.80
C PRO A 72 18.51 -8.03 -5.19
N SER A 73 19.49 -8.95 -5.26
CA SER A 73 19.88 -9.64 -6.49
C SER A 73 18.80 -10.52 -7.11
N ASP A 74 17.82 -10.96 -6.32
CA ASP A 74 16.78 -11.88 -6.77
C ASP A 74 15.62 -11.15 -7.46
N PHE A 75 15.51 -9.82 -7.27
CA PHE A 75 14.38 -9.00 -7.76
C PHE A 75 14.12 -9.22 -9.25
N GLY A 76 15.17 -9.08 -10.09
CA GLY A 76 15.03 -9.18 -11.54
C GLY A 76 14.56 -10.56 -12.02
N GLU A 77 15.10 -11.63 -11.42
CA GLU A 77 14.71 -13.01 -11.78
C GLU A 77 13.25 -13.29 -11.40
N VAL A 78 12.86 -12.94 -10.18
CA VAL A 78 11.50 -13.18 -9.65
C VAL A 78 10.48 -12.33 -10.40
N ALA A 79 10.76 -11.03 -10.62
CA ALA A 79 9.87 -10.15 -11.37
C ALA A 79 9.66 -10.63 -12.82
N LYS A 80 10.71 -11.18 -13.45
CA LYS A 80 10.61 -11.76 -14.80
C LYS A 80 9.79 -13.04 -14.83
N ALA A 81 9.83 -13.85 -13.78
CA ALA A 81 8.99 -15.04 -13.62
C ALA A 81 7.52 -14.69 -13.30
N LEU A 82 7.28 -13.54 -12.66
CA LEU A 82 5.94 -13.00 -12.39
C LEU A 82 5.25 -12.45 -13.64
N LEU A 83 5.99 -11.84 -14.57
CA LEU A 83 5.44 -11.23 -15.78
C LEU A 83 4.35 -12.08 -16.47
N PRO A 84 4.57 -13.35 -16.86
CA PRO A 84 3.54 -14.17 -17.51
C PRO A 84 2.36 -14.59 -16.60
N LYS A 85 2.47 -14.39 -15.28
CA LYS A 85 1.37 -14.63 -14.32
C LYS A 85 0.48 -13.39 -14.14
N VAL A 86 1.04 -12.21 -14.41
CA VAL A 86 0.38 -10.90 -14.18
C VAL A 86 -0.11 -10.30 -15.51
N ASP A 87 0.68 -10.41 -16.58
CA ASP A 87 0.31 -9.99 -17.94
C ASP A 87 -0.80 -10.90 -18.48
N THR A 88 -2.04 -10.40 -18.41
CA THR A 88 -3.27 -11.14 -18.78
C THR A 88 -3.75 -10.84 -20.19
N ASP A 89 -3.36 -9.70 -20.76
CA ASP A 89 -3.66 -9.36 -22.16
C ASP A 89 -2.56 -9.79 -23.14
N TYR A 90 -1.45 -10.31 -22.62
CA TYR A 90 -0.30 -10.87 -23.32
C TYR A 90 0.41 -9.84 -24.21
N ASP A 91 0.40 -8.58 -23.82
CA ASP A 91 1.10 -7.51 -24.54
C ASP A 91 2.62 -7.50 -24.28
N GLY A 92 3.07 -8.26 -23.27
CA GLY A 92 4.47 -8.40 -22.86
C GLY A 92 4.89 -7.47 -21.73
N ALA A 93 3.96 -6.78 -21.08
CA ALA A 93 4.19 -5.85 -19.97
C ALA A 93 3.13 -6.01 -18.86
N MET A 94 3.42 -5.43 -17.69
CA MET A 94 2.46 -5.36 -16.58
C MET A 94 1.85 -3.96 -16.52
N SER A 95 0.55 -3.88 -16.75
CA SER A 95 -0.23 -2.68 -16.45
C SER A 95 -0.53 -2.57 -14.95
N LYS A 96 -0.87 -1.36 -14.48
CA LYS A 96 -1.28 -1.16 -13.08
C LYS A 96 -2.52 -1.99 -12.72
N GLY A 97 -3.49 -2.10 -13.63
CA GLY A 97 -4.72 -2.86 -13.41
C GLY A 97 -4.48 -4.37 -13.30
N GLU A 98 -3.52 -4.90 -14.06
CA GLU A 98 -3.11 -6.30 -13.97
C GLU A 98 -2.39 -6.61 -12.67
N ILE A 99 -1.47 -5.74 -12.25
CA ILE A 99 -0.80 -5.85 -10.95
C ILE A 99 -1.83 -5.84 -9.84
N GLU A 100 -2.76 -4.87 -9.84
CA GLU A 100 -3.83 -4.79 -8.84
C GLU A 100 -4.73 -6.03 -8.84
N SER A 101 -5.04 -6.59 -10.02
CA SER A 101 -5.83 -7.82 -10.14
C SER A 101 -5.08 -9.04 -9.61
N ALA A 102 -3.76 -9.09 -9.79
CA ALA A 102 -2.90 -10.18 -9.34
C ALA A 102 -2.80 -10.26 -7.80
N PHE A 103 -3.06 -9.17 -7.06
CA PHE A 103 -3.09 -9.18 -5.59
C PHE A 103 -4.17 -10.10 -5.02
N ALA A 104 -5.26 -10.36 -5.76
CA ALA A 104 -6.30 -11.30 -5.35
C ALA A 104 -5.89 -12.77 -5.53
N SER A 105 -4.74 -13.05 -6.18
CA SER A 105 -4.28 -14.41 -6.42
C SER A 105 -3.69 -15.05 -5.17
N THR A 106 -4.19 -16.23 -4.81
CA THR A 106 -3.62 -17.08 -3.76
C THR A 106 -2.41 -17.89 -4.24
N ASP A 107 -2.15 -17.92 -5.55
CA ASP A 107 -1.02 -18.66 -6.13
C ASP A 107 0.29 -17.85 -6.06
N ILE A 108 0.19 -16.55 -5.78
CA ILE A 108 1.33 -15.64 -5.63
C ILE A 108 1.68 -15.55 -4.14
N THR A 109 2.76 -16.22 -3.75
CA THR A 109 3.19 -16.38 -2.36
C THR A 109 4.71 -16.24 -2.22
N GLY A 110 5.21 -16.08 -0.98
CA GLY A 110 6.64 -15.99 -0.69
C GLY A 110 7.34 -14.88 -1.49
N ARG A 111 8.44 -15.20 -2.16
CA ARG A 111 9.23 -14.24 -2.97
C ARG A 111 8.41 -13.55 -4.06
N ASP A 112 7.49 -14.28 -4.69
CA ASP A 112 6.63 -13.73 -5.74
C ASP A 112 5.70 -12.65 -5.17
N ALA A 113 5.14 -12.86 -3.98
CA ALA A 113 4.30 -11.87 -3.30
C ALA A 113 5.09 -10.61 -2.90
N ILE A 114 6.30 -10.80 -2.35
CA ILE A 114 7.19 -9.71 -1.95
C ILE A 114 7.57 -8.83 -3.15
N VAL A 115 7.92 -9.45 -4.28
CA VAL A 115 8.30 -8.71 -5.49
C VAL A 115 7.10 -8.03 -6.13
N LEU A 116 5.93 -8.68 -6.19
CA LEU A 116 4.72 -8.06 -6.71
C LEU A 116 4.28 -6.84 -5.88
N ALA A 117 4.34 -6.94 -4.54
CA ALA A 117 4.11 -5.83 -3.62
C ALA A 117 5.09 -4.67 -3.88
N THR A 118 6.36 -4.99 -4.11
CA THR A 118 7.41 -4.01 -4.42
C THR A 118 7.18 -3.32 -5.77
N ILE A 119 6.80 -4.08 -6.80
CA ILE A 119 6.45 -3.54 -8.12
C ILE A 119 5.23 -2.62 -8.02
N ASN A 120 4.22 -2.98 -7.22
CA ASN A 120 3.05 -2.12 -7.01
C ASN A 120 3.42 -0.77 -6.34
N LYS A 121 4.23 -0.81 -5.26
CA LYS A 121 4.66 0.40 -4.54
C LYS A 121 5.50 1.33 -5.42
N HIS A 122 6.35 0.74 -6.26
CA HIS A 122 7.32 1.45 -7.10
C HIS A 122 6.97 1.44 -8.59
N PHE A 123 5.69 1.26 -8.95
CA PHE A 123 5.27 1.15 -10.34
C PHE A 123 5.81 2.30 -11.20
N SER A 124 5.58 3.54 -10.78
CA SER A 124 6.08 4.72 -11.47
C SER A 124 7.60 4.80 -11.50
N ASP A 125 8.28 4.34 -10.44
CA ASP A 125 9.74 4.36 -10.38
C ASP A 125 10.36 3.33 -11.32
N LEU A 126 9.73 2.15 -11.46
CA LEU A 126 10.15 1.11 -12.39
C LEU A 126 9.95 1.53 -13.85
N THR A 127 8.93 2.34 -14.15
CA THR A 127 8.75 2.90 -15.49
C THR A 127 9.82 3.94 -15.85
N LEU A 128 10.62 4.44 -14.90
CA LEU A 128 11.74 5.35 -15.18
C LEU A 128 12.95 4.64 -15.82
N PHE A 129 13.02 3.30 -15.76
CA PHE A 129 14.15 2.54 -16.28
C PHE A 129 14.07 2.32 -17.82
N SER A 130 13.01 2.79 -18.48
CA SER A 130 12.89 2.84 -19.94
C SER A 130 12.50 4.24 -20.44
N ILE A 131 12.38 4.40 -21.77
CA ILE A 131 11.91 5.64 -22.44
C ILE A 131 10.58 6.16 -21.87
N GLN A 132 9.81 5.30 -21.20
CA GLN A 132 8.59 5.64 -20.49
C GLN A 132 8.77 6.69 -19.39
N GLY A 133 9.95 6.76 -18.78
CA GLY A 133 10.27 7.72 -17.72
C GLY A 133 10.27 9.19 -18.15
N LEU A 134 10.02 9.45 -19.44
CA LEU A 134 9.93 10.79 -20.01
C LEU A 134 8.53 11.40 -19.88
N SER A 135 7.48 10.58 -19.70
CA SER A 135 6.08 11.00 -19.45
C SER A 135 5.61 10.56 -18.07
N GLU A 136 5.15 11.49 -17.25
CA GLU A 136 4.36 11.15 -16.06
C GLU A 136 2.98 10.62 -16.50
N GLY A 137 2.69 9.33 -16.28
CA GLY A 137 1.29 8.86 -16.17
C GLY A 137 0.77 7.79 -17.15
N ALA A 138 1.60 7.19 -18.01
CA ALA A 138 1.14 6.15 -18.97
C ALA A 138 2.05 4.89 -19.04
N GLY A 139 2.79 4.60 -17.97
CA GLY A 139 3.77 3.51 -18.00
C GLY A 139 3.16 2.10 -17.87
N LEU A 140 3.78 1.11 -18.53
CA LEU A 140 3.70 -0.32 -18.23
C LEU A 140 5.06 -0.79 -17.74
N VAL A 141 5.10 -1.73 -16.80
CA VAL A 141 6.37 -2.35 -16.36
C VAL A 141 6.72 -3.47 -17.33
N THR A 142 7.68 -3.23 -18.21
CA THR A 142 8.11 -4.19 -19.24
C THR A 142 9.17 -5.15 -18.72
N ALA A 143 9.42 -6.24 -19.47
CA ALA A 143 10.56 -7.12 -19.22
C ALA A 143 11.91 -6.38 -19.20
N ALA A 144 12.06 -5.28 -19.96
CA ALA A 144 13.28 -4.49 -20.00
C ALA A 144 13.45 -3.65 -18.72
N ASP A 145 12.37 -3.03 -18.22
CA ASP A 145 12.38 -2.29 -16.96
C ASP A 145 12.82 -3.20 -15.79
N ILE A 146 12.26 -4.41 -15.76
CA ILE A 146 12.56 -5.44 -14.77
C ILE A 146 14.02 -5.88 -14.85
N GLU A 147 14.53 -6.14 -16.06
CA GLU A 147 15.90 -6.60 -16.28
C GLU A 147 16.90 -5.52 -15.84
N MET A 148 16.65 -4.26 -16.20
CA MET A 148 17.51 -3.14 -15.83
C MET A 148 17.50 -2.84 -14.33
N ALA A 149 16.32 -2.82 -13.70
CA ALA A 149 16.21 -2.65 -12.25
C ALA A 149 16.87 -3.83 -11.51
N GLY A 150 16.66 -5.06 -11.97
CA GLY A 150 17.25 -6.27 -11.42
C GLY A 150 18.78 -6.30 -11.50
N ASP A 151 19.35 -5.97 -12.65
CA ASP A 151 20.80 -5.87 -12.83
C ASP A 151 21.40 -4.81 -11.92
N ALA A 152 20.74 -3.65 -11.82
CA ALA A 152 21.18 -2.57 -10.94
C ALA A 152 21.14 -2.96 -9.45
N LEU A 153 20.09 -3.67 -9.00
CA LEU A 153 19.96 -4.15 -7.62
C LEU A 153 20.94 -5.29 -7.31
N SER A 154 21.14 -6.22 -8.25
CA SER A 154 22.12 -7.30 -8.16
C SER A 154 23.54 -6.77 -8.00
N LEU A 155 23.90 -5.74 -8.76
CA LEU A 155 25.18 -5.05 -8.63
C LEU A 155 25.27 -4.27 -7.31
N ALA A 156 24.23 -3.52 -6.93
CA ALA A 156 24.22 -2.80 -5.65
C ALA A 156 24.42 -3.74 -4.45
N GLY A 157 23.77 -4.91 -4.46
CA GLY A 157 23.93 -5.95 -3.44
C GLY A 157 25.36 -6.52 -3.35
N GLN A 158 26.12 -6.50 -4.44
CA GLN A 158 27.54 -6.93 -4.44
C GLN A 158 28.49 -5.90 -3.81
N TYR A 159 28.07 -4.64 -3.64
CA TYR A 159 28.90 -3.56 -3.08
C TYR A 159 28.42 -3.06 -1.70
N VAL A 160 27.24 -3.46 -1.24
CA VAL A 160 26.81 -3.32 0.16
C VAL A 160 27.24 -4.58 0.92
N VAL A 161 28.54 -4.70 1.20
CA VAL A 161 29.08 -5.82 2.00
C VAL A 161 29.81 -5.30 3.22
N ASP A 162 29.03 -4.80 4.18
CA ASP A 162 29.31 -5.12 5.59
C ASP A 162 28.00 -5.60 6.25
N PRO A 163 27.74 -6.92 6.21
CA PRO A 163 26.57 -7.53 6.85
C PRO A 163 26.53 -7.29 8.35
N GLU A 164 27.67 -7.07 9.03
CA GLU A 164 27.72 -6.77 10.46
C GLU A 164 27.32 -5.32 10.76
N ALA A 165 27.59 -4.36 9.86
CA ALA A 165 27.17 -2.97 10.02
C ALA A 165 25.66 -2.79 9.77
N TYR A 166 25.11 -3.53 8.80
CA TYR A 166 23.68 -3.55 8.48
C TYR A 166 22.87 -4.24 9.61
N ALA A 167 23.31 -5.42 10.08
CA ALA A 167 22.61 -6.19 11.12
C ALA A 167 22.70 -5.61 12.54
N LYS A 168 23.63 -4.67 12.81
CA LYS A 168 23.78 -4.02 14.14
C LYS A 168 23.02 -2.69 14.26
N GLY A 169 22.22 -2.30 13.26
CA GLY A 169 21.57 -0.97 13.25
C GLY A 169 22.58 0.19 13.25
N LEU A 170 23.86 -0.06 12.91
CA LEU A 170 24.92 0.95 12.91
C LEU A 170 24.86 1.91 11.71
N LEU A 171 23.82 1.77 10.87
CA LEU A 171 23.34 2.82 9.96
C LEU A 171 22.33 3.77 10.64
N GLN A 172 22.23 3.77 11.98
CA GLN A 172 21.82 4.98 12.71
C GLN A 172 22.95 6.01 12.61
N PHE A 173 22.89 6.84 11.57
CA PHE A 173 23.67 8.08 11.59
C PHE A 173 23.01 9.06 12.54
N GLU A 174 23.44 9.03 13.80
CA GLU A 174 23.25 10.14 14.73
C GLU A 174 23.97 11.37 14.16
N LEU A 175 23.19 12.35 13.71
CA LEU A 175 23.69 13.64 13.27
C LEU A 175 22.78 14.71 13.87
N GLU A 176 23.18 15.24 15.03
CA GLU A 176 22.69 16.53 15.50
C GLU A 176 23.00 17.58 14.42
N VAL A 177 21.97 18.13 13.78
CA VAL A 177 22.09 19.39 13.03
C VAL A 177 20.99 20.34 13.47
N PRO A 178 21.34 21.45 14.15
CA PRO A 178 20.40 22.50 14.49
C PRO A 178 20.00 23.27 13.23
N ASP A 179 18.68 23.39 13.04
CA ASP A 179 18.01 24.40 12.22
C ASP A 179 18.14 24.32 10.67
N TYR A 180 16.98 24.52 10.04
CA TYR A 180 16.69 24.78 8.60
C TYR A 180 16.29 23.64 7.62
N ARG A 181 15.00 23.75 7.27
CA ARG A 181 14.22 23.42 6.06
C ARG A 181 14.95 23.05 4.76
N THR A 182 14.44 21.98 4.13
CA THR A 182 14.33 21.72 2.67
C THR A 182 15.60 21.79 1.81
N LYS A 183 16.31 20.65 1.75
CA LYS A 183 16.86 19.96 0.56
C LYS A 183 17.75 18.85 1.13
N ILE A 184 17.23 17.64 1.26
CA ILE A 184 18.06 16.47 1.54
C ILE A 184 17.88 15.52 0.34
N VAL A 185 18.58 15.86 -0.75
CA VAL A 185 19.32 14.79 -1.42
C VAL A 185 20.30 14.35 -0.35
N ASP A 186 20.07 13.18 0.25
CA ASP A 186 20.95 12.74 1.31
C ASP A 186 22.29 12.36 0.68
N SER A 187 23.16 13.37 0.56
CA SER A 187 24.53 13.24 0.08
C SER A 187 25.30 12.20 0.90
N ARG A 188 24.81 11.82 2.09
CA ARG A 188 25.44 10.83 2.95
C ARG A 188 25.34 9.40 2.38
N ILE A 189 24.28 9.04 1.65
CA ILE A 189 24.21 7.73 0.97
C ILE A 189 25.21 7.69 -0.18
N TYR A 190 25.24 8.75 -1.01
CA TYR A 190 26.24 8.85 -2.08
C TYR A 190 27.64 8.76 -1.49
N ASP A 191 27.92 9.44 -0.37
CA ASP A 191 29.25 9.47 0.26
C ASP A 191 29.73 8.14 0.84
N ILE A 192 28.84 7.24 1.26
CA ILE A 192 29.21 5.89 1.78
C ILE A 192 29.33 4.82 0.69
N LEU A 193 28.87 5.10 -0.54
CA LEU A 193 29.10 4.21 -1.67
C LEU A 193 30.59 4.08 -1.94
N SER A 194 31.01 2.86 -2.27
CA SER A 194 32.39 2.61 -2.69
C SER A 194 32.75 3.52 -3.88
N PRO A 195 34.00 3.98 -4.04
CA PRO A 195 34.41 4.76 -5.21
C PRO A 195 34.02 4.08 -6.55
N SER A 196 34.02 2.74 -6.60
CA SER A 196 33.55 1.98 -7.76
C SER A 196 32.03 2.05 -7.98
N SER A 197 31.24 2.07 -6.89
CA SER A 197 29.79 2.27 -6.94
C SER A 197 29.45 3.72 -7.30
N LYS A 198 30.24 4.69 -6.82
CA LYS A 198 30.13 6.11 -7.22
C LYS A 198 30.49 6.28 -8.68
N ASP A 199 31.61 5.72 -9.14
CA ASP A 199 32.04 5.75 -10.54
C ASP A 199 31.07 4.98 -11.45
N PHE A 200 30.27 4.04 -10.93
CA PHE A 200 29.20 3.36 -11.68
C PHE A 200 27.91 4.20 -11.74
N LEU A 201 27.47 4.78 -10.62
CA LEU A 201 26.27 5.62 -10.57
C LEU A 201 26.50 7.02 -11.17
N SER A 202 27.75 7.51 -11.20
CA SER A 202 28.14 8.79 -11.81
C SER A 202 28.84 8.64 -13.15
N GLY A 203 29.45 7.48 -13.42
CA GLY A 203 30.03 7.14 -14.71
C GLY A 203 29.01 6.38 -15.54
N THR A 204 28.17 7.15 -16.23
CA THR A 204 27.73 6.87 -17.60
C THR A 204 27.21 5.44 -17.92
N SER A 205 25.99 5.40 -18.46
CA SER A 205 25.70 4.67 -19.71
C SER A 205 24.95 3.32 -19.68
N TYR A 206 23.87 3.15 -18.90
CA TYR A 206 22.85 2.18 -19.36
C TYR A 206 21.87 2.85 -20.33
N LEU A 207 21.37 4.03 -19.93
CA LEU A 207 20.37 4.74 -20.71
C LEU A 207 20.95 5.56 -21.87
N LYS A 208 22.15 6.15 -21.73
CA LYS A 208 22.78 6.87 -22.87
C LYS A 208 23.07 5.97 -24.10
N PRO A 209 23.67 4.77 -23.99
CA PRO A 209 23.89 3.90 -25.13
C PRO A 209 22.59 3.33 -25.67
N ALA A 210 21.59 3.12 -24.80
CA ALA A 210 20.23 2.78 -25.22
C ALA A 210 19.58 3.90 -26.04
N ALA A 211 19.65 5.14 -25.55
CA ALA A 211 19.16 6.34 -26.22
C ALA A 211 19.81 6.52 -27.60
N VAL A 212 21.13 6.35 -27.65
CA VAL A 212 21.92 6.37 -28.88
C VAL A 212 21.53 5.23 -29.83
N ALA A 213 21.35 4.02 -29.32
CA ALA A 213 20.95 2.86 -30.13
C ALA A 213 19.51 2.97 -30.67
N ILE A 214 18.63 3.65 -29.94
CA ILE A 214 17.25 3.92 -30.34
C ILE A 214 17.23 5.05 -31.37
N PHE A 215 18.00 6.11 -31.14
CA PHE A 215 18.21 7.20 -32.10
C PHE A 215 18.73 6.67 -33.44
N ASP A 216 19.80 5.89 -33.44
CA ASP A 216 20.42 5.34 -34.66
C ASP A 216 19.50 4.39 -35.43
N GLN A 217 18.44 3.87 -34.82
CA GLN A 217 17.45 3.00 -35.45
C GLN A 217 16.20 3.75 -35.93
N LEU A 218 15.92 4.91 -35.35
CA LEU A 218 14.79 5.77 -35.70
C LEU A 218 15.15 6.82 -36.74
N ASP A 219 16.34 7.40 -36.68
CA ASP A 219 16.90 8.32 -37.70
C ASP A 219 17.30 7.52 -38.96
N GLN A 220 16.30 7.07 -39.71
CA GLN A 220 16.48 6.23 -40.89
C GLN A 220 17.05 7.01 -42.07
N ASN A 221 16.74 8.30 -42.13
CA ASN A 221 17.22 9.17 -43.19
C ASN A 221 18.63 9.74 -42.90
N THR A 222 19.13 9.54 -41.68
CA THR A 222 20.45 9.97 -41.17
C THR A 222 20.67 11.48 -41.22
N ASP A 223 19.59 12.25 -41.06
CA ASP A 223 19.62 13.72 -41.09
C ASP A 223 20.04 14.34 -39.74
N GLY A 224 20.19 13.50 -38.71
CA GLY A 224 20.61 13.93 -37.38
C GLY A 224 19.44 14.31 -36.47
N SER A 225 18.20 14.06 -36.89
CA SER A 225 16.99 14.25 -36.11
C SER A 225 15.98 13.13 -36.38
N ILE A 226 15.20 12.75 -35.36
CA ILE A 226 14.07 11.84 -35.54
C ILE A 226 12.85 12.68 -35.87
N SER A 227 12.17 12.37 -36.97
CA SER A 227 10.92 13.01 -37.39
C SER A 227 9.66 12.19 -37.04
N TRP A 228 8.49 12.84 -37.07
CA TRP A 228 7.19 12.17 -36.88
C TRP A 228 6.93 11.05 -37.90
N ASP A 229 7.40 11.22 -39.13
CA ASP A 229 7.25 10.23 -40.19
C ASP A 229 8.10 9.00 -39.93
N GLU A 230 9.31 9.17 -39.38
CA GLU A 230 10.20 8.08 -39.00
C GLU A 230 9.66 7.27 -37.81
N VAL A 231 9.14 7.96 -36.79
CA VAL A 231 8.37 7.32 -35.71
C VAL A 231 7.12 6.63 -36.27
N GLY A 232 6.48 7.23 -37.28
CA GLY A 232 5.36 6.69 -38.02
C GLY A 232 5.62 5.34 -38.68
N GLN A 233 6.79 5.20 -39.30
CA GLN A 233 7.22 4.06 -40.10
C GLN A 233 7.98 2.99 -39.28
N PHE A 234 8.28 3.29 -38.02
CA PHE A 234 9.03 2.42 -37.12
C PHE A 234 8.36 1.04 -36.93
N GLN A 235 9.16 -0.02 -37.03
CA GLN A 235 8.70 -1.43 -36.94
C GLN A 235 9.31 -2.18 -35.74
N GLY A 236 10.18 -1.56 -34.93
CA GLY A 236 10.80 -2.17 -33.74
C GLY A 236 12.30 -1.88 -33.60
N VAL A 237 12.81 -1.97 -32.36
CA VAL A 237 14.24 -1.80 -32.02
C VAL A 237 14.90 -3.18 -32.00
N LYS A 238 16.16 -3.30 -32.40
CA LYS A 238 17.01 -4.49 -32.19
C LYS A 238 17.83 -4.35 -30.92
N GLY A 239 18.09 -5.46 -30.21
CA GLY A 239 18.92 -5.48 -29.01
C GLY A 239 18.11 -5.51 -27.72
N VAL A 240 18.52 -4.75 -26.69
CA VAL A 240 17.91 -4.77 -25.33
C VAL A 240 16.39 -4.47 -25.37
N TYR A 241 15.93 -3.70 -26.36
CA TYR A 241 14.53 -3.32 -26.55
C TYR A 241 13.77 -4.17 -27.59
N GLU A 242 14.35 -5.28 -28.07
CA GLU A 242 13.71 -6.14 -29.09
C GLU A 242 12.40 -6.77 -28.63
N LYS A 243 12.20 -6.88 -27.32
CA LYS A 243 10.96 -7.39 -26.71
C LYS A 243 9.92 -6.30 -26.45
N VAL A 244 10.26 -5.02 -26.60
CA VAL A 244 9.30 -3.93 -26.45
C VAL A 244 8.45 -3.87 -27.72
N GLN A 245 7.13 -3.88 -27.56
CA GLN A 245 6.20 -3.77 -28.69
C GLN A 245 6.47 -2.46 -29.45
N PRO A 246 6.68 -2.50 -30.78
CA PRO A 246 6.98 -1.31 -31.58
C PRO A 246 5.93 -0.20 -31.46
N SER A 247 4.65 -0.58 -31.28
CA SER A 247 3.54 0.34 -31.06
C SER A 247 3.66 1.11 -29.74
N MET A 248 4.22 0.49 -28.71
CA MET A 248 4.38 1.08 -27.38
C MET A 248 5.49 2.13 -27.39
N LEU A 249 6.67 1.81 -27.94
CA LEU A 249 7.76 2.77 -28.12
C LEU A 249 7.34 3.95 -28.99
N LYS A 250 6.54 3.68 -30.03
CA LYS A 250 5.94 4.72 -30.86
C LYS A 250 5.06 5.65 -30.02
N SER A 251 4.10 5.14 -29.26
CA SER A 251 3.24 5.98 -28.39
C SER A 251 4.07 6.86 -27.45
N GLN A 252 5.10 6.29 -26.82
CA GLN A 252 5.93 6.99 -25.85
C GLN A 252 6.72 8.16 -26.45
N LEU A 253 7.33 7.96 -27.62
CA LEU A 253 8.03 9.04 -28.32
C LEU A 253 7.08 10.15 -28.74
N GLN A 254 5.85 9.79 -29.12
CA GLN A 254 4.81 10.74 -29.51
C GLN A 254 4.26 11.53 -28.32
N GLU A 255 4.03 10.87 -27.18
CA GLU A 255 3.53 11.49 -25.95
C GLU A 255 4.58 12.43 -25.31
N ASN A 256 5.86 12.12 -25.47
CA ASN A 256 6.97 12.87 -24.86
C ASN A 256 7.70 13.80 -25.81
N TRP A 257 7.21 13.94 -27.04
CA TRP A 257 7.88 14.64 -28.12
C TRP A 257 8.39 16.02 -27.71
N ASP A 258 7.52 16.84 -27.13
CA ASP A 258 7.85 18.22 -26.74
C ASP A 258 8.82 18.27 -25.55
N THR A 259 8.68 17.36 -24.59
CA THR A 259 9.57 17.25 -23.42
C THR A 259 10.99 16.89 -23.84
N ILE A 260 11.12 15.96 -24.79
CA ILE A 260 12.41 15.48 -25.28
C ILE A 260 13.11 16.57 -26.07
N ILE A 261 12.44 17.21 -27.03
CA ILE A 261 13.03 18.29 -27.85
C ILE A 261 13.45 19.47 -26.97
N SER A 262 12.68 19.78 -25.92
CA SER A 262 13.02 20.87 -25.00
C SER A 262 14.21 20.54 -24.07
N ALA A 263 14.70 19.30 -24.05
CA ALA A 263 15.74 18.90 -23.12
C ALA A 263 17.10 19.50 -23.49
N SER A 264 17.42 19.66 -24.77
CA SER A 264 18.65 20.29 -25.24
C SER A 264 18.37 21.36 -26.29
N ASN A 265 18.80 22.59 -26.03
CA ASN A 265 18.68 23.67 -27.03
C ASN A 265 19.92 23.69 -27.93
N ASP A 266 20.09 22.64 -28.73
CA ASP A 266 21.17 22.52 -29.72
C ASP A 266 20.77 22.99 -31.13
N GLU A 267 19.48 23.27 -31.36
CA GLU A 267 18.96 23.88 -32.58
C GLU A 267 18.99 25.43 -32.54
N TRP A 268 19.62 26.07 -33.53
CA TRP A 268 19.62 27.54 -33.62
C TRP A 268 18.28 28.05 -34.22
N PHE A 269 17.60 28.91 -33.46
CA PHE A 269 16.45 29.77 -33.81
C PHE A 269 15.02 29.22 -33.63
N ILE A 270 14.71 27.94 -33.88
CA ILE A 270 13.38 27.34 -33.60
C ILE A 270 13.57 25.82 -33.37
N GLU A 271 13.13 25.30 -32.22
CA GLU A 271 13.02 23.85 -31.94
C GLU A 271 11.82 23.27 -32.73
N ASN A 272 12.03 22.89 -33.99
CA ASN A 272 10.93 22.36 -34.81
C ASN A 272 11.31 21.29 -35.85
N ASN A 273 12.52 20.74 -35.82
CA ASN A 273 12.97 19.81 -36.87
C ASN A 273 12.98 18.34 -36.44
N GLY A 274 12.83 18.03 -35.16
CA GLY A 274 12.75 16.64 -34.68
C GLY A 274 13.45 16.46 -33.34
N ILE A 275 13.52 15.23 -32.85
CA ILE A 275 14.29 14.87 -31.67
C ILE A 275 15.75 14.67 -32.09
N THR A 276 16.68 15.45 -31.57
CA THR A 276 18.11 15.26 -31.82
C THR A 276 18.70 14.18 -30.89
N ARG A 277 19.94 13.75 -31.20
CA ARG A 277 20.69 12.88 -30.29
C ARG A 277 20.95 13.56 -28.94
N ALA A 278 21.22 14.88 -28.94
CA ALA A 278 21.50 15.63 -27.72
C ALA A 278 20.24 15.76 -26.84
N ASP A 279 19.07 15.89 -27.47
CA ASP A 279 17.76 15.91 -26.80
C ASP A 279 17.51 14.63 -26.01
N LEU A 280 17.70 13.47 -26.67
CA LEU A 280 17.60 12.19 -25.99
C LEU A 280 18.66 12.04 -24.91
N GLU A 281 19.94 12.25 -25.22
CA GLU A 281 21.03 12.09 -24.25
C GLU A 281 20.81 12.94 -22.99
N LYS A 282 20.35 14.19 -23.15
CA LYS A 282 20.10 15.11 -22.02
C LYS A 282 18.81 14.80 -21.26
N SER A 283 17.78 14.30 -21.94
CA SER A 283 16.59 13.77 -21.30
C SER A 283 16.93 12.59 -20.38
N PHE A 284 17.84 11.72 -20.81
CA PHE A 284 18.32 10.59 -20.02
C PHE A 284 19.29 10.99 -18.89
N GLU A 285 20.04 12.09 -19.00
CA GLU A 285 20.86 12.62 -17.90
C GLU A 285 20.02 13.01 -16.67
N HIS A 286 18.83 13.57 -16.89
CA HIS A 286 17.93 13.92 -15.80
C HIS A 286 17.44 12.67 -15.04
N ILE A 287 17.08 11.63 -15.79
CA ILE A 287 16.66 10.32 -15.25
C ILE A 287 17.84 9.65 -14.52
N ASP A 288 19.04 9.64 -15.10
CA ASP A 288 20.25 9.08 -14.50
C ASP A 288 20.52 9.66 -13.10
N GLY A 289 20.22 10.95 -12.87
CA GLY A 289 20.35 11.59 -11.56
C GLY A 289 19.34 11.13 -10.50
N LEU A 290 18.20 10.56 -10.91
CA LEU A 290 17.15 10.07 -10.02
C LEU A 290 17.30 8.58 -9.68
N LEU A 291 17.86 7.78 -10.61
CA LEU A 291 17.96 6.32 -10.50
C LEU A 291 18.58 5.82 -9.17
N PRO A 292 19.68 6.39 -8.64
CA PRO A 292 20.26 5.93 -7.37
C PRO A 292 19.26 5.95 -6.20
N ARG A 293 18.47 7.03 -6.11
CA ARG A 293 17.47 7.19 -5.05
C ARG A 293 16.33 6.19 -5.25
N LYS A 294 15.85 6.06 -6.48
CA LYS A 294 14.77 5.12 -6.81
C LYS A 294 15.16 3.66 -6.56
N LEU A 295 16.39 3.27 -6.91
CA LEU A 295 16.92 1.95 -6.60
C LEU A 295 17.04 1.70 -5.10
N HIS A 296 17.46 2.71 -4.33
CA HIS A 296 17.49 2.61 -2.87
C HIS A 296 16.08 2.43 -2.30
N ASP A 297 15.11 3.22 -2.77
CA ASP A 297 13.72 3.15 -2.32
C ASP A 297 13.09 1.79 -2.67
N ILE A 298 13.33 1.26 -3.88
CA ILE A 298 12.90 -0.08 -4.31
C ILE A 298 13.52 -1.16 -3.42
N ASN A 299 14.83 -1.06 -3.15
CA ASN A 299 15.54 -2.02 -2.32
C ASN A 299 15.04 -2.02 -0.87
N ALA A 300 14.81 -0.83 -0.30
CA ALA A 300 14.29 -0.69 1.05
C ALA A 300 12.89 -1.33 1.15
N SER A 301 12.01 -1.02 0.20
CA SER A 301 10.67 -1.62 0.15
C SER A 301 10.70 -3.13 -0.06
N LEU A 302 11.65 -3.66 -0.82
CA LEU A 302 11.78 -5.11 -1.03
C LEU A 302 12.04 -5.85 0.29
N LEU A 303 12.95 -5.30 1.11
CA LEU A 303 13.31 -5.89 2.39
C LEU A 303 12.19 -5.67 3.43
N GLU A 304 11.62 -4.47 3.48
CA GLU A 304 10.45 -4.14 4.30
C GLU A 304 9.28 -5.11 4.04
N HIS A 305 8.95 -5.36 2.77
CA HIS A 305 7.91 -6.32 2.39
C HIS A 305 8.27 -7.77 2.75
N ALA A 306 9.56 -8.13 2.73
CA ALA A 306 10.02 -9.46 3.13
C ALA A 306 9.89 -9.68 4.64
N ASP A 307 10.32 -8.70 5.43
CA ASP A 307 10.21 -8.73 6.89
C ASP A 307 8.72 -8.82 7.29
N ARG A 308 7.87 -7.97 6.72
CA ARG A 308 6.41 -8.00 6.93
C ARG A 308 5.80 -9.36 6.65
N LEU A 309 6.09 -9.95 5.48
CA LEU A 309 5.51 -11.24 5.13
C LEU A 309 6.06 -12.37 6.01
N SER A 310 7.28 -12.23 6.53
CA SER A 310 7.87 -13.21 7.45
C SER A 310 7.27 -13.18 8.85
N GLU A 311 6.78 -12.02 9.28
CA GLU A 311 6.12 -11.79 10.57
C GLU A 311 4.60 -11.95 10.49
N ALA A 312 4.04 -11.93 9.27
CA ALA A 312 2.62 -12.05 9.03
C ALA A 312 2.06 -13.40 9.51
N SER A 313 0.99 -13.32 10.29
CA SER A 313 0.24 -14.50 10.72
C SER A 313 -0.66 -15.05 9.59
N ASP A 314 -0.77 -16.38 9.53
CA ASP A 314 -1.63 -17.12 8.62
C ASP A 314 -2.99 -17.50 9.23
N VAL A 315 -3.27 -17.05 10.46
CA VAL A 315 -4.53 -17.28 11.17
C VAL A 315 -5.27 -15.98 11.48
N LEU A 316 -6.60 -16.03 11.47
CA LEU A 316 -7.43 -14.85 11.73
C LEU A 316 -7.16 -14.27 13.13
N PHE A 317 -7.12 -15.15 14.13
CA PHE A 317 -6.77 -14.86 15.51
C PHE A 317 -5.69 -15.85 15.95
N ALA A 318 -4.63 -15.37 16.57
CA ALA A 318 -3.51 -16.22 17.01
C ALA A 318 -3.82 -17.07 18.25
N ASP A 319 -4.75 -16.63 19.08
CA ASP A 319 -5.13 -17.27 20.34
C ASP A 319 -6.35 -18.19 20.16
N GLU A 320 -6.41 -19.24 21.00
CA GLU A 320 -7.59 -20.12 21.08
C GLU A 320 -8.88 -19.34 21.39
N SER A 321 -8.74 -18.25 22.16
CA SER A 321 -9.81 -17.30 22.45
C SER A 321 -9.63 -16.07 21.57
N PRO A 322 -10.48 -15.83 20.55
CA PRO A 322 -10.33 -14.71 19.62
C PRO A 322 -10.15 -13.34 20.27
N ILE A 323 -10.76 -13.12 21.43
CA ILE A 323 -10.72 -11.84 22.13
C ILE A 323 -9.32 -11.51 22.67
N GLU A 324 -8.49 -12.51 22.95
CA GLU A 324 -7.12 -12.30 23.46
C GLU A 324 -6.17 -11.81 22.36
N SER A 325 -6.47 -12.17 21.10
CA SER A 325 -5.75 -11.68 19.92
C SER A 325 -6.12 -10.24 19.53
N ILE A 326 -7.27 -9.75 19.97
CA ILE A 326 -7.70 -8.37 19.67
C ILE A 326 -7.07 -7.44 20.70
N VAL A 327 -5.89 -6.93 20.39
CA VAL A 327 -5.13 -5.96 21.20
C VAL A 327 -4.63 -4.81 20.31
N PRO A 328 -4.28 -3.63 20.86
CA PRO A 328 -3.77 -2.52 20.06
C PRO A 328 -2.61 -2.90 19.14
N GLN A 329 -1.65 -3.70 19.63
CA GLN A 329 -0.51 -4.22 18.88
C GLN A 329 -0.89 -5.20 17.77
N GLY A 330 -2.13 -5.67 17.74
CA GLY A 330 -2.69 -6.40 16.61
C GLY A 330 -2.91 -5.52 15.37
N VAL A 331 -2.88 -4.19 15.54
CA VAL A 331 -3.05 -3.20 14.47
C VAL A 331 -1.69 -2.67 14.04
N ASN A 332 -1.34 -2.90 12.78
CA ASN A 332 -0.17 -2.29 12.16
C ASN A 332 -0.53 -1.78 10.76
N GLN A 333 -0.48 -0.48 10.59
CA GLN A 333 -0.87 0.27 9.39
C GLN A 333 0.13 0.15 8.24
N GLU A 334 1.41 0.21 8.58
CA GLU A 334 2.46 0.20 7.58
C GLU A 334 2.29 1.26 6.48
N GLY A 335 2.34 0.86 5.19
CA GLY A 335 2.48 1.73 4.04
C GLY A 335 1.18 2.30 3.44
N LEU A 336 0.07 2.34 4.19
CA LEU A 336 -1.20 2.95 3.80
C LEU A 336 -1.50 4.22 4.62
N GLY A 337 -2.21 5.16 4.00
CA GLY A 337 -2.54 6.47 4.59
C GLY A 337 -3.85 6.49 5.38
N ASP A 338 -4.21 5.40 6.03
CA ASP A 338 -5.50 5.13 6.66
C ASP A 338 -5.47 5.21 8.20
N CYS A 339 -4.63 6.10 8.74
CA CYS A 339 -4.33 6.12 10.19
C CYS A 339 -5.57 6.51 10.99
N TYR A 340 -6.44 7.26 10.32
CA TYR A 340 -7.74 7.69 10.78
C TYR A 340 -8.72 6.52 10.95
N PHE A 341 -8.50 5.36 10.31
CA PHE A 341 -9.23 4.10 10.53
C PHE A 341 -8.57 3.25 11.61
N LEU A 342 -7.27 3.01 11.46
CA LEU A 342 -6.54 2.07 12.31
C LEU A 342 -6.28 2.60 13.73
N GLY A 343 -6.11 3.92 13.91
CA GLY A 343 -5.99 4.54 15.24
C GLY A 343 -7.23 4.32 16.13
N PRO A 344 -8.45 4.67 15.68
CA PRO A 344 -9.69 4.31 16.38
C PRO A 344 -9.87 2.80 16.60
N LEU A 345 -9.51 1.98 15.61
CA LEU A 345 -9.60 0.51 15.74
C LEU A 345 -8.70 -0.02 16.87
N ALA A 346 -7.47 0.49 16.98
CA ALA A 346 -6.57 0.15 18.07
C ALA A 346 -7.11 0.59 19.45
N SER A 347 -7.79 1.75 19.51
CA SER A 347 -8.47 2.21 20.73
C SER A 347 -9.62 1.29 21.14
N LEU A 348 -10.44 0.79 20.19
CA LEU A 348 -11.44 -0.23 20.48
C LEU A 348 -10.80 -1.51 21.03
N ALA A 349 -9.70 -1.95 20.42
CA ALA A 349 -8.98 -3.16 20.84
C ALA A 349 -8.39 -3.08 22.26
N ALA A 350 -8.28 -1.89 22.85
CA ALA A 350 -7.74 -1.69 24.19
C ALA A 350 -8.71 -2.08 25.32
N THR A 351 -10.02 -2.15 25.05
CA THR A 351 -11.05 -2.35 26.09
C THR A 351 -11.83 -3.63 25.85
N GLU A 352 -12.22 -4.34 26.90
CA GLU A 352 -13.00 -5.59 26.76
C GLU A 352 -14.30 -5.43 25.97
N ALA A 353 -15.00 -4.29 26.17
CA ALA A 353 -16.21 -3.97 25.41
C ALA A 353 -15.90 -3.64 23.95
N GLY A 354 -14.83 -2.89 23.66
CA GLY A 354 -14.42 -2.57 22.28
C GLY A 354 -13.89 -3.80 21.52
N LYS A 355 -13.13 -4.68 22.16
CA LYS A 355 -12.73 -5.99 21.58
C LYS A 355 -13.94 -6.81 21.16
N LYS A 356 -14.99 -6.81 21.99
CA LYS A 356 -16.24 -7.48 21.65
C LYS A 356 -16.95 -6.81 20.46
N LYS A 357 -16.96 -5.48 20.36
CA LYS A 357 -17.47 -4.77 19.18
C LYS A 357 -16.72 -5.21 17.91
N ILE A 358 -15.38 -5.29 17.95
CA ILE A 358 -14.55 -5.78 16.83
C ILE A 358 -14.92 -7.22 16.45
N LEU A 359 -15.00 -8.12 17.43
CA LEU A 359 -15.35 -9.51 17.17
C LEU A 359 -16.75 -9.65 16.56
N ASP A 360 -17.72 -8.87 17.04
CA ASP A 360 -19.09 -8.88 16.55
C ASP A 360 -19.21 -8.32 15.11
N MET A 361 -18.21 -7.58 14.60
CA MET A 361 -18.15 -7.17 13.18
C MET A 361 -17.82 -8.34 12.25
N ILE A 362 -17.12 -9.38 12.72
CA ILE A 362 -16.51 -10.42 11.87
C ILE A 362 -17.34 -11.70 11.92
N THR A 363 -17.95 -12.07 10.79
CA THR A 363 -18.58 -13.38 10.60
C THR A 363 -17.75 -14.24 9.64
N VAL A 364 -17.30 -15.40 10.12
CA VAL A 364 -16.60 -16.39 9.27
C VAL A 364 -17.63 -17.20 8.50
N ASN A 365 -17.50 -17.23 7.18
CA ASN A 365 -18.37 -18.01 6.30
C ASN A 365 -17.78 -19.38 5.97
N GLU A 366 -18.60 -20.27 5.42
CA GLU A 366 -18.08 -21.51 4.82
C GLU A 366 -17.15 -21.19 3.64
N ALA A 367 -16.20 -22.10 3.39
CA ALA A 367 -15.33 -21.99 2.24
C ALA A 367 -16.15 -21.94 0.95
N ASP A 368 -15.78 -21.04 0.04
CA ASP A 368 -16.44 -20.91 -1.26
C ASP A 368 -16.18 -22.15 -2.16
N SER A 369 -16.72 -22.15 -3.38
CA SER A 369 -16.52 -23.26 -4.32
C SER A 369 -15.07 -23.48 -4.75
N SER A 370 -14.17 -22.55 -4.44
CA SER A 370 -12.72 -22.67 -4.64
C SER A 370 -11.97 -23.17 -3.39
N GLY A 371 -12.69 -23.41 -2.29
CA GLY A 371 -12.12 -23.86 -1.02
C GLY A 371 -11.53 -22.73 -0.18
N ARG A 372 -11.80 -21.46 -0.51
CA ARG A 372 -11.27 -20.30 0.20
C ARG A 372 -12.25 -19.80 1.25
N THR A 373 -11.75 -19.54 2.46
CA THR A 373 -12.54 -18.93 3.53
C THR A 373 -12.88 -17.49 3.18
N THR A 374 -14.16 -17.15 3.32
CA THR A 374 -14.64 -15.77 3.19
C THR A 374 -15.16 -15.27 4.53
N TYR A 375 -15.21 -13.95 4.67
CA TYR A 375 -15.64 -13.26 5.87
C TYR A 375 -16.69 -12.22 5.48
N THR A 376 -17.78 -12.20 6.22
CA THR A 376 -18.76 -11.12 6.14
C THR A 376 -18.50 -10.15 7.28
N ILE A 377 -18.16 -8.92 6.93
CA ILE A 377 -17.91 -7.81 7.84
C ILE A 377 -19.13 -6.90 7.87
N THR A 378 -19.65 -6.68 9.07
CA THR A 378 -20.78 -5.77 9.32
C THR A 378 -20.29 -4.59 10.13
N PHE A 379 -20.13 -3.43 9.48
CA PHE A 379 -19.75 -2.20 10.18
C PHE A 379 -20.93 -1.66 11.00
N PRO A 380 -20.71 -1.20 12.26
CA PRO A 380 -21.81 -0.79 13.14
C PRO A 380 -22.66 0.36 12.62
N ALA A 381 -22.08 1.26 11.82
CA ALA A 381 -22.81 2.37 11.22
C ALA A 381 -23.75 1.96 10.08
N ASP A 382 -23.55 0.79 9.48
CA ASP A 382 -24.27 0.36 8.28
C ASP A 382 -24.56 -1.15 8.30
N PRO A 383 -25.36 -1.62 9.28
CA PRO A 383 -25.60 -3.05 9.46
C PRO A 383 -26.38 -3.70 8.31
N GLU A 384 -27.07 -2.90 7.50
CA GLU A 384 -27.89 -3.38 6.37
C GLU A 384 -27.06 -3.64 5.11
N ASN A 385 -25.82 -3.16 5.05
CA ASN A 385 -24.94 -3.28 3.88
C ASN A 385 -23.61 -3.95 4.23
N PRO A 386 -23.61 -5.23 4.68
CA PRO A 386 -22.39 -5.92 5.02
C PRO A 386 -21.49 -6.14 3.79
N VAL A 387 -20.19 -6.23 4.03
CA VAL A 387 -19.17 -6.44 3.01
C VAL A 387 -18.61 -7.84 3.16
N THR A 388 -18.53 -8.58 2.05
CA THR A 388 -17.90 -9.90 2.04
C THR A 388 -16.55 -9.79 1.37
N VAL A 389 -15.51 -10.27 2.05
CA VAL A 389 -14.13 -10.30 1.59
C VAL A 389 -13.53 -11.68 1.83
N GLU A 390 -12.45 -11.97 1.13
CA GLU A 390 -11.60 -13.14 1.39
C GLU A 390 -10.52 -12.77 2.41
N ALA A 391 -9.86 -13.78 2.97
CA ALA A 391 -8.62 -13.57 3.72
C ALA A 391 -7.64 -12.70 2.90
N PRO A 392 -6.82 -11.85 3.55
CA PRO A 392 -5.72 -11.18 2.87
C PRO A 392 -4.77 -12.19 2.23
N THR A 393 -4.36 -11.96 0.98
CA THR A 393 -3.34 -12.78 0.32
C THR A 393 -1.94 -12.43 0.84
N ALA A 394 -0.95 -13.28 0.56
CA ALA A 394 0.45 -12.99 0.88
C ALA A 394 0.92 -11.66 0.26
N THR A 395 0.41 -11.29 -0.93
CA THR A 395 0.78 -10.03 -1.58
C THR A 395 0.15 -8.83 -0.87
N GLU A 396 -1.11 -8.95 -0.42
CA GLU A 396 -1.78 -7.92 0.37
C GLU A 396 -1.06 -7.72 1.72
N LEU A 397 -0.73 -8.79 2.44
CA LEU A 397 -0.01 -8.75 3.72
C LEU A 397 1.41 -8.20 3.60
N ALA A 398 2.08 -8.41 2.46
CA ALA A 398 3.39 -7.83 2.20
C ALA A 398 3.31 -6.30 1.96
N ARG A 399 2.23 -5.82 1.33
CA ARG A 399 2.12 -4.42 0.85
C ARG A 399 1.40 -3.46 1.81
N PHE A 400 0.39 -3.93 2.51
CA PHE A 400 -0.56 -3.13 3.30
C PHE A 400 -0.38 -3.42 4.80
N GLY A 401 -1.45 -3.37 5.60
CA GLY A 401 -1.38 -3.81 6.99
C GLY A 401 -0.92 -5.27 7.06
N GLY A 402 0.26 -5.48 7.65
CA GLY A 402 0.76 -6.82 7.95
C GLY A 402 -0.13 -7.48 9.01
N GLY A 403 -0.30 -8.80 8.91
CA GLY A 403 -0.69 -9.56 10.09
C GLY A 403 0.41 -9.42 11.14
N THR A 404 0.06 -9.47 12.42
CA THR A 404 1.04 -9.47 13.50
C THR A 404 1.08 -10.84 14.15
N GLU A 405 1.88 -10.99 15.21
CA GLU A 405 1.82 -12.20 16.06
C GLU A 405 0.42 -12.46 16.65
N HIS A 406 -0.50 -11.48 16.57
CA HIS A 406 -1.88 -11.58 17.03
C HIS A 406 -2.88 -12.00 15.94
N GLY A 407 -2.43 -12.36 14.74
CA GLY A 407 -3.32 -12.75 13.64
C GLY A 407 -3.53 -11.64 12.60
N TYR A 408 -4.31 -11.94 11.57
CA TYR A 408 -4.63 -10.98 10.50
C TYR A 408 -5.99 -10.28 10.66
N TRP A 409 -6.62 -10.31 11.84
CA TRP A 409 -7.93 -9.68 12.07
C TRP A 409 -7.99 -8.20 11.71
N ALA A 410 -6.92 -7.43 11.97
CA ALA A 410 -6.87 -6.00 11.63
C ALA A 410 -6.72 -5.77 10.11
N PRO A 411 -5.77 -6.42 9.40
CA PRO A 411 -5.73 -6.40 7.93
C PRO A 411 -7.03 -6.85 7.25
N LEU A 412 -7.75 -7.82 7.82
CA LEU A 412 -9.06 -8.24 7.30
C LEU A 412 -10.08 -7.08 7.37
N LEU A 413 -10.12 -6.35 8.48
CA LEU A 413 -11.00 -5.20 8.66
C LEU A 413 -10.59 -4.02 7.77
N GLU A 414 -9.28 -3.78 7.58
CA GLU A 414 -8.73 -2.81 6.63
C GLU A 414 -9.20 -3.13 5.19
N LYS A 415 -9.04 -4.39 4.75
CA LYS A 415 -9.52 -4.87 3.45
C LYS A 415 -11.03 -4.66 3.27
N ALA A 416 -11.81 -5.00 4.29
CA ALA A 416 -13.26 -4.84 4.27
C ALA A 416 -13.69 -3.38 4.26
N PHE A 417 -12.97 -2.51 4.98
CA PHE A 417 -13.19 -1.07 4.97
C PHE A 417 -12.90 -0.49 3.60
N GLY A 418 -11.79 -0.88 2.96
CA GLY A 418 -11.51 -0.56 1.57
C GLY A 418 -12.63 -1.00 0.63
N ALA A 419 -13.13 -2.22 0.76
CA ALA A 419 -14.21 -2.74 -0.09
C ALA A 419 -15.54 -1.99 0.16
N TYR A 420 -15.80 -1.58 1.39
CA TYR A 420 -16.93 -0.72 1.75
C TYR A 420 -16.83 0.65 1.05
N MET A 421 -15.65 1.28 1.12
CA MET A 421 -15.40 2.57 0.49
C MET A 421 -15.47 2.51 -1.03
N ALA A 422 -14.92 1.45 -1.65
CA ALA A 422 -14.99 1.22 -3.10
C ALA A 422 -16.44 1.18 -3.62
N ARG A 423 -17.34 0.54 -2.87
CA ARG A 423 -18.77 0.49 -3.20
C ARG A 423 -19.44 1.85 -3.07
N LYS A 424 -19.11 2.61 -2.01
CA LYS A 424 -19.68 3.94 -1.78
C LYS A 424 -19.22 4.98 -2.79
N THR A 425 -17.99 4.90 -3.25
CA THR A 425 -17.40 5.91 -4.16
C THR A 425 -17.45 5.51 -5.63
N GLU A 426 -17.80 4.26 -5.93
CA GLU A 426 -17.71 3.64 -7.27
C GLU A 426 -16.28 3.66 -7.84
N GLN A 427 -15.25 3.66 -6.98
CA GLN A 427 -13.83 3.69 -7.36
C GLN A 427 -13.08 2.45 -6.85
N HIS A 428 -11.94 2.13 -7.49
CA HIS A 428 -10.98 1.10 -7.02
C HIS A 428 -11.58 -0.29 -6.72
N GLN A 429 -12.52 -0.76 -7.56
CA GLN A 429 -13.19 -2.06 -7.34
C GLN A 429 -12.26 -3.29 -7.47
N GLY A 430 -11.07 -3.15 -8.05
CA GLY A 430 -10.11 -4.24 -8.26
C GLY A 430 -9.22 -4.57 -7.06
N LEU A 431 -8.82 -3.56 -6.27
CA LEU A 431 -7.97 -3.73 -5.08
C LEU A 431 -8.54 -2.89 -3.92
N PRO A 432 -9.37 -3.49 -3.05
CA PRO A 432 -10.13 -2.79 -2.02
C PRO A 432 -9.32 -1.84 -1.13
N HIS A 433 -8.12 -2.23 -0.71
CA HIS A 433 -7.24 -1.43 0.12
C HIS A 433 -6.93 -0.04 -0.48
N LEU A 434 -6.87 0.08 -1.81
CA LEU A 434 -6.59 1.35 -2.49
C LEU A 434 -7.82 2.27 -2.60
N ALA A 435 -9.02 1.77 -2.31
CA ALA A 435 -10.23 2.58 -2.26
C ALA A 435 -10.35 3.39 -0.96
N VAL A 436 -9.48 3.12 0.03
CA VAL A 436 -9.41 3.88 1.27
C VAL A 436 -8.93 5.30 0.95
N PRO A 437 -9.73 6.34 1.21
CA PRO A 437 -9.38 7.70 0.80
C PRO A 437 -8.13 8.19 1.53
N PHE A 438 -7.16 8.70 0.76
CA PHE A 438 -6.02 9.41 1.32
C PHE A 438 -6.47 10.70 2.00
N GLY A 439 -6.17 10.83 3.29
CA GLY A 439 -6.42 12.05 4.05
C GLY A 439 -7.88 12.29 4.43
N ALA A 440 -8.68 11.24 4.57
CA ALA A 440 -9.98 11.35 5.23
C ALA A 440 -9.83 11.69 6.72
N THR A 441 -10.94 12.09 7.32
CA THR A 441 -10.96 12.68 8.66
C THR A 441 -11.37 11.65 9.71
N LEU A 442 -11.11 11.98 10.97
CA LEU A 442 -11.64 11.22 12.11
C LEU A 442 -13.18 11.15 12.13
N GLU A 443 -13.86 12.12 11.51
CA GLU A 443 -15.32 12.13 11.37
C GLU A 443 -15.78 11.00 10.42
N ASP A 444 -15.08 10.85 9.29
CA ASP A 444 -15.40 9.87 8.26
C ASP A 444 -15.30 8.41 8.77
N VAL A 445 -14.37 8.12 9.68
CA VAL A 445 -14.22 6.78 10.26
C VAL A 445 -15.12 6.53 11.45
N GLY A 446 -15.34 7.52 12.31
CA GLY A 446 -16.29 7.34 13.41
C GLY A 446 -17.69 7.03 12.87
N ALA A 447 -18.05 7.58 11.71
CA ALA A 447 -19.27 7.26 10.97
C ALA A 447 -19.31 5.86 10.33
N VAL A 448 -18.29 5.01 10.55
CA VAL A 448 -18.26 3.60 10.10
C VAL A 448 -18.14 2.66 11.29
N LEU A 449 -17.25 2.97 12.24
CA LEU A 449 -16.99 2.14 13.42
C LEU A 449 -18.05 2.30 14.54
N SER A 450 -18.94 3.28 14.44
CA SER A 450 -19.97 3.59 15.45
C SER A 450 -21.33 3.85 14.78
N PRO A 451 -22.45 3.32 15.32
CA PRO A 451 -23.81 3.65 14.87
C PRO A 451 -24.17 5.14 15.01
N SER A 452 -23.48 5.87 15.88
CA SER A 452 -23.68 7.31 16.09
C SER A 452 -22.57 8.12 15.43
N ASP A 453 -22.88 9.36 15.04
CA ASP A 453 -21.84 10.30 14.61
C ASP A 453 -20.83 10.52 15.75
N PRO A 454 -19.52 10.44 15.49
CA PRO A 454 -18.51 10.64 16.51
C PRO A 454 -18.52 12.07 17.02
N LEU A 455 -18.25 12.26 18.31
CA LEU A 455 -18.00 13.59 18.85
C LEU A 455 -16.61 14.06 18.42
N VAL A 456 -16.55 14.88 17.36
CA VAL A 456 -15.31 15.51 16.90
C VAL A 456 -15.11 16.85 17.59
N SER A 457 -13.93 17.04 18.18
CA SER A 457 -13.60 18.22 18.97
C SER A 457 -12.10 18.51 18.93
N ASN A 458 -11.70 19.62 19.55
CA ASN A 458 -10.29 19.96 19.76
C ASN A 458 -10.00 19.79 21.26
N PRO A 459 -9.06 18.90 21.67
CA PRO A 459 -8.74 18.68 23.09
C PRO A 459 -8.54 19.96 23.90
N ARG A 460 -7.97 21.00 23.27
CA ARG A 460 -7.69 22.33 23.86
C ARG A 460 -8.91 23.11 24.30
N THR A 461 -10.10 22.76 23.83
CA THR A 461 -11.33 23.43 24.25
C THR A 461 -11.85 22.93 25.58
N TYR A 462 -11.33 21.80 26.08
CA TYR A 462 -11.71 21.22 27.36
C TYR A 462 -10.81 21.74 28.48
N SER A 463 -11.38 21.98 29.67
CA SER A 463 -10.55 22.03 30.87
C SER A 463 -9.92 20.65 31.13
N GLY A 464 -8.78 20.60 31.82
CA GLY A 464 -8.10 19.32 32.07
C GLY A 464 -8.98 18.28 32.78
N GLY A 465 -9.85 18.72 33.71
CA GLY A 465 -10.80 17.83 34.39
C GLY A 465 -11.92 17.31 33.49
N GLU A 466 -12.42 18.14 32.56
CA GLU A 466 -13.45 17.73 31.59
C GLU A 466 -12.87 16.75 30.58
N LEU A 467 -11.66 16.99 30.08
CA LEU A 467 -11.00 16.09 29.13
C LEU A 467 -10.76 14.72 29.77
N ALA A 468 -10.22 14.70 31.00
CA ALA A 468 -10.00 13.48 31.77
C ALA A 468 -11.28 12.65 31.91
N ALA A 469 -12.37 13.29 32.36
CA ALA A 469 -13.65 12.62 32.56
C ALA A 469 -14.24 12.10 31.24
N THR A 470 -14.03 12.83 30.14
CA THR A 470 -14.51 12.44 28.82
C THR A 470 -13.78 11.19 28.31
N ILE A 471 -12.45 11.18 28.36
CA ILE A 471 -11.64 10.01 27.96
C ILE A 471 -11.99 8.80 28.81
N GLU A 472 -12.03 8.98 30.14
CA GLU A 472 -12.36 7.92 31.08
C GLU A 472 -13.73 7.30 30.80
N GLN A 473 -14.76 8.13 30.61
CA GLN A 473 -16.10 7.66 30.36
C GLN A 473 -16.19 6.86 29.07
N ALA A 474 -15.57 7.35 27.99
CA ALA A 474 -15.57 6.67 26.69
C ALA A 474 -14.89 5.30 26.77
N LEU A 475 -13.68 5.23 27.33
CA LEU A 475 -12.96 3.95 27.50
C LEU A 475 -13.75 2.97 28.38
N ALA A 476 -14.42 3.45 29.43
CA ALA A 476 -15.26 2.61 30.29
C ALA A 476 -16.52 2.07 29.57
N GLN A 477 -16.99 2.76 28.51
CA GLN A 477 -18.12 2.36 27.69
C GLN A 477 -17.72 1.44 26.52
N GLY A 478 -16.42 1.23 26.30
CA GLY A 478 -15.91 0.54 25.12
C GLY A 478 -16.02 1.37 23.85
N ASP A 479 -16.06 2.69 24.00
CA ASP A 479 -15.98 3.64 22.91
C ASP A 479 -14.53 3.93 22.56
N PHE A 480 -14.27 4.17 21.27
CA PHE A 480 -12.94 4.59 20.87
C PHE A 480 -12.72 6.04 21.25
N VAL A 481 -11.48 6.36 21.54
CA VAL A 481 -10.98 7.73 21.64
C VAL A 481 -9.74 7.81 20.77
N ALA A 482 -9.73 8.72 19.81
CA ALA A 482 -8.58 8.95 18.95
C ALA A 482 -8.21 10.43 18.94
N VAL A 483 -6.92 10.73 18.85
CA VAL A 483 -6.39 12.09 18.78
C VAL A 483 -5.57 12.27 17.51
N SER A 484 -5.67 13.44 16.89
CA SER A 484 -4.93 13.78 15.68
C SER A 484 -4.04 14.99 15.89
N SER A 485 -2.88 14.95 15.24
CA SER A 485 -1.94 16.06 15.18
C SER A 485 -1.91 16.65 13.76
N TYR A 486 -1.76 17.97 13.63
CA TYR A 486 -1.54 18.59 12.33
C TYR A 486 -0.19 19.31 12.30
N GLU A 487 0.49 19.24 11.15
CA GLU A 487 1.72 20.01 10.97
C GLU A 487 1.43 21.51 10.88
N ASN A 488 0.31 21.87 10.26
CA ASN A 488 -0.08 23.25 10.01
C ASN A 488 -1.48 23.53 10.57
N ALA A 489 -1.63 24.67 11.22
CA ALA A 489 -2.92 25.25 11.55
C ALA A 489 -3.38 26.20 10.42
N THR A 490 -4.69 26.34 10.24
CA THR A 490 -5.24 27.36 9.32
C THR A 490 -5.59 28.62 10.11
N VAL A 491 -4.91 29.73 9.82
CA VAL A 491 -5.18 31.05 10.42
C VAL A 491 -5.50 32.03 9.30
N ASN A 492 -6.71 32.60 9.32
CA ASN A 492 -7.21 33.51 8.27
C ASN A 492 -7.09 32.94 6.84
N GLY A 493 -7.31 31.63 6.69
CA GLY A 493 -7.22 30.94 5.40
C GLY A 493 -5.79 30.62 4.93
N GLN A 494 -4.76 30.92 5.73
CA GLN A 494 -3.37 30.55 5.44
C GLN A 494 -2.90 29.41 6.35
N LYS A 495 -2.17 28.46 5.76
CA LYS A 495 -1.45 27.42 6.52
C LYS A 495 -0.27 28.07 7.22
N VAL A 496 -0.25 28.01 8.54
CA VAL A 496 0.89 28.39 9.39
C VAL A 496 1.35 27.18 10.18
N PRO A 497 2.65 27.02 10.46
CA PRO A 497 3.13 25.92 11.30
C PRO A 497 2.36 25.89 12.62
N SER A 498 1.87 24.71 13.03
CA SER A 498 1.19 24.58 14.31
C SER A 498 2.17 24.93 15.43
N PRO A 499 1.91 25.95 16.27
CA PRO A 499 2.79 26.28 17.39
C PRO A 499 2.75 25.20 18.49
N TYR A 500 1.86 24.22 18.33
CA TYR A 500 1.60 23.13 19.26
C TYR A 500 1.99 21.76 18.67
N SER A 501 2.74 21.76 17.56
CA SER A 501 3.09 20.53 16.85
C SER A 501 3.72 19.47 17.76
N VAL A 502 3.20 18.24 17.65
CA VAL A 502 3.75 17.04 18.31
C VAL A 502 5.16 16.70 17.81
N LYS A 503 5.62 17.28 16.69
CA LYS A 503 6.96 17.09 16.13
C LYS A 503 8.08 17.40 17.12
N GLN A 504 7.85 18.31 18.06
CA GLN A 504 8.82 18.62 19.12
C GLN A 504 9.05 17.46 20.11
N LEU A 505 8.14 16.48 20.14
CA LEU A 505 8.28 15.25 20.90
C LEU A 505 8.88 14.12 20.04
N GLY A 506 9.14 14.35 18.75
CA GLY A 506 9.53 13.31 17.78
C GLY A 506 8.37 12.58 17.14
N LEU A 507 7.13 12.94 17.47
CA LEU A 507 5.93 12.27 16.97
C LEU A 507 5.57 12.70 15.54
N ALA A 508 4.94 11.78 14.80
CA ALA A 508 4.40 12.02 13.47
C ALA A 508 3.28 13.08 13.45
N THR A 509 3.28 13.93 12.43
CA THR A 509 2.30 15.00 12.19
C THR A 509 1.38 14.68 11.03
N ASN A 510 0.17 15.26 11.02
CA ASN A 510 -0.91 14.88 10.09
C ASN A 510 -1.27 13.39 10.27
N HIS A 511 -1.25 12.95 11.53
CA HIS A 511 -1.34 11.55 11.92
C HIS A 511 -2.34 11.36 13.06
N VAL A 512 -2.91 10.16 13.16
CA VAL A 512 -3.92 9.80 14.15
C VAL A 512 -3.37 8.71 15.07
N TYR A 513 -3.60 8.89 16.37
CA TYR A 513 -3.21 7.97 17.43
C TYR A 513 -4.46 7.49 18.17
N GLY A 514 -4.49 6.21 18.55
CA GLY A 514 -5.51 5.67 19.44
C GLY A 514 -5.18 6.01 20.89
N VAL A 515 -6.16 6.45 21.67
CA VAL A 515 -6.04 6.51 23.12
C VAL A 515 -6.47 5.15 23.67
N VAL A 516 -5.56 4.47 24.36
CA VAL A 516 -5.76 3.08 24.78
C VAL A 516 -5.94 2.94 26.30
N ASP A 517 -5.46 3.90 27.08
CA ASP A 517 -5.65 3.91 28.54
C ASP A 517 -5.55 5.32 29.13
N TYR A 518 -6.11 5.51 30.33
CA TYR A 518 -5.97 6.71 31.14
C TYR A 518 -5.81 6.38 32.63
N ASP A 519 -4.62 6.67 33.17
CA ASP A 519 -4.35 6.50 34.59
C ASP A 519 -4.74 7.77 35.36
N LYS A 520 -5.82 7.68 36.13
CA LYS A 520 -6.33 8.79 36.95
C LYS A 520 -5.42 9.17 38.13
N GLN A 521 -4.57 8.25 38.59
CA GLN A 521 -3.68 8.49 39.72
C GLN A 521 -2.51 9.36 39.31
N THR A 522 -1.93 9.09 38.14
CA THR A 522 -0.79 9.83 37.59
C THR A 522 -1.20 10.96 36.66
N GLY A 523 -2.40 10.88 36.08
CA GLY A 523 -2.88 11.81 35.06
C GLY A 523 -2.23 11.58 33.69
N GLU A 524 -1.79 10.35 33.42
CA GLU A 524 -1.14 9.94 32.17
C GLU A 524 -2.15 9.29 31.23
N VAL A 525 -2.01 9.61 29.95
CA VAL A 525 -2.75 9.01 28.84
C VAL A 525 -1.80 8.09 28.08
N THR A 526 -2.20 6.85 27.88
CA THR A 526 -1.47 5.91 27.02
C THR A 526 -2.03 6.03 25.61
N LEU A 527 -1.14 6.27 24.65
CA LEU A 527 -1.43 6.40 23.23
C LEU A 527 -0.81 5.23 22.48
N TYR A 528 -1.45 4.84 21.38
CA TYR A 528 -0.92 3.89 20.41
C TYR A 528 -0.78 4.56 19.04
N ASN A 529 0.42 4.50 18.48
CA ASN A 529 0.66 4.82 17.08
C ASN A 529 0.27 3.61 16.21
N PRO A 530 -0.71 3.72 15.29
CA PRO A 530 -1.10 2.59 14.45
C PRO A 530 0.00 2.08 13.51
N TRP A 531 1.15 2.74 13.40
CA TRP A 531 2.34 2.19 12.74
C TRP A 531 2.99 1.03 13.50
N GLY A 532 2.64 0.82 14.77
CA GLY A 532 3.33 -0.15 15.64
C GLY A 532 4.73 0.30 16.06
N ASP A 533 5.10 1.55 15.74
CA ASP A 533 6.38 2.19 16.07
C ASP A 533 6.20 3.71 16.23
N GLY A 534 7.29 4.48 16.28
CA GLY A 534 7.26 5.93 16.09
C GLY A 534 6.87 6.70 17.35
N GLU A 535 7.37 6.23 18.48
CA GLU A 535 7.17 6.80 19.80
C GLU A 535 7.92 8.13 20.03
N PRO A 536 7.63 8.86 21.14
CA PRO A 536 8.34 10.08 21.47
C PRO A 536 9.85 9.88 21.64
N THR A 537 10.65 10.54 20.81
CA THR A 537 12.12 10.60 20.94
C THR A 537 12.61 11.32 22.21
N ALA A 538 11.74 12.06 22.89
CA ALA A 538 12.09 12.73 24.13
C ALA A 538 12.22 11.71 25.26
N GLU A 539 13.43 11.50 25.78
CA GLU A 539 13.77 10.50 26.82
C GLU A 539 12.81 10.45 28.01
N LYS A 540 12.20 11.59 28.40
CA LYS A 540 11.22 11.64 29.49
C LYS A 540 9.87 10.94 29.20
N TYR A 541 9.57 10.62 27.94
CA TYR A 541 8.32 10.03 27.48
C TYR A 541 8.54 8.68 26.76
N SER A 542 9.79 8.30 26.52
CA SER A 542 10.14 6.99 25.98
C SER A 542 10.17 5.96 27.10
N ASP A 543 9.66 4.76 26.84
CA ASP A 543 9.78 3.61 27.74
C ASP A 543 10.94 2.66 27.35
N GLY A 544 11.62 2.97 26.24
CA GLY A 544 12.79 2.26 25.74
C GLY A 544 12.48 1.08 24.80
N VAL A 545 11.20 0.88 24.47
CA VAL A 545 10.74 -0.02 23.41
C VAL A 545 10.25 0.85 22.23
N ASP A 546 10.16 0.31 21.03
CA ASP A 546 9.52 0.97 19.88
C ASP A 546 8.44 0.02 19.38
N ASP A 547 7.34 -0.04 20.13
CA ASP A 547 6.15 -0.87 19.87
C ASP A 547 4.90 -0.01 19.58
N GLY A 548 5.09 1.31 19.50
CA GLY A 548 4.05 2.28 19.21
C GLY A 548 3.20 2.66 20.42
N LEU A 549 3.37 2.02 21.58
CA LEU A 549 2.71 2.41 22.83
C LEU A 549 3.57 3.40 23.59
N PHE A 550 2.98 4.52 23.99
CA PHE A 550 3.69 5.50 24.82
C PHE A 550 2.75 6.29 25.70
N LYS A 551 3.32 6.91 26.74
CA LYS A 551 2.56 7.70 27.72
C LYS A 551 2.87 9.17 27.62
N LEU A 552 1.83 10.00 27.64
CA LEU A 552 1.94 11.43 27.79
C LEU A 552 1.09 11.91 28.97
N PRO A 553 1.56 12.88 29.76
CA PRO A 553 0.70 13.58 30.71
C PRO A 553 -0.51 14.18 29.98
N LEU A 554 -1.70 14.11 30.57
CA LEU A 554 -2.92 14.70 29.99
C LEU A 554 -2.74 16.18 29.57
N PRO A 555 -2.00 17.04 30.31
CA PRO A 555 -1.70 18.39 29.85
C PRO A 555 -0.91 18.46 28.53
N GLU A 556 -0.05 17.49 28.23
CA GLU A 556 0.69 17.43 26.96
C GLU A 556 -0.22 16.98 25.81
N VAL A 557 -1.09 15.99 26.05
CA VAL A 557 -2.12 15.58 25.08
C VAL A 557 -3.03 16.77 24.76
N ASN A 558 -3.53 17.43 25.81
CA ASN A 558 -4.37 18.62 25.67
C ASN A 558 -3.63 19.71 24.90
N ALA A 559 -2.36 20.00 25.22
CA ALA A 559 -1.64 21.11 24.60
C ALA A 559 -1.22 20.87 23.15
N ARG A 560 -0.98 19.62 22.72
CA ARG A 560 -0.28 19.32 21.45
C ARG A 560 -1.11 18.67 20.36
N PHE A 561 -2.24 18.07 20.71
CA PHE A 561 -3.14 17.48 19.72
C PHE A 561 -4.21 18.49 19.32
N ASP A 562 -4.55 18.48 18.03
CA ASP A 562 -5.39 19.49 17.42
C ASP A 562 -6.82 18.98 17.17
N GLY A 563 -6.99 17.66 17.01
CA GLY A 563 -8.28 17.00 16.87
C GLY A 563 -8.43 15.82 17.83
N MET A 564 -9.68 15.52 18.18
CA MET A 564 -10.08 14.34 18.95
C MET A 564 -11.44 13.87 18.46
N ALA A 565 -11.60 12.56 18.35
CA ALA A 565 -12.88 11.92 18.05
C ALA A 565 -13.18 10.83 19.06
N ILE A 566 -14.45 10.72 19.41
CA ILE A 566 -14.96 9.77 20.40
C ILE A 566 -16.25 9.15 19.85
N SER A 567 -16.37 7.81 19.83
CA SER A 567 -17.67 7.18 19.53
C SER A 567 -18.65 7.41 20.67
N ALA A 568 -19.95 7.40 20.36
CA ALA A 568 -20.99 7.67 21.36
C ALA A 568 -22.10 6.62 21.21
N ASP A 569 -21.78 5.37 21.58
CA ASP A 569 -22.66 4.21 21.39
C ASP A 569 -23.61 3.93 22.56
#